data_AF-A0A800M9P7-F1
#
_entry.id   AF-A0A800M9P7-F1
#
_cell.length_a   1.000
_cell.length_b   1.000
_cell.length_c   1.000
_cell.angle_alpha   90.00
_cell.angle_beta   90.00
_cell.angle_gamma   90.00
#
_symmetry.space_group_name_H-M   'P 1'
#
loop_
_entity.id
_entity.type
_entity.pdbx_description
1 polymer ?
#
loop_
_entity_poly.entity_id
_entity_poly.type
_entity_poly.pdbx_seq_one_letter_code
_entity_poly.pdbx_strand_id
1 'polypeptide(L)'
;MLVALALGCGKPAKPEPIKPAPPKAAVPVSTPERAEAAKALFEKAAAEFHNPSADATGEQKTKLLEGAAKRYAQLLQDYPEQKRWCAQALRSLAGVRAEQGDTTAALKHYDRVATDFSNQEFEVLQAWKAAADLLWDAEQKTEAKAYYQKIVTRFDRKEIPPVYKIILNVSKKRVKD
;
A
#
# COMPACT_ATOMS: atom_id res chain seq x y z
N MET A 1 27.51 74.08 13.79
CA MET A 1 26.56 73.60 14.81
C MET A 1 26.27 72.13 14.45
N LEU A 2 26.85 71.20 15.21
CA LEU A 2 26.76 69.75 14.98
C LEU A 2 25.43 69.22 15.56
N VAL A 3 24.71 68.39 14.81
CA VAL A 3 23.63 67.54 15.34
C VAL A 3 24.04 66.08 15.14
N ALA A 4 24.20 65.36 16.25
CA ALA A 4 24.51 63.94 16.28
C ALA A 4 23.22 63.11 16.22
N LEU A 5 23.16 62.14 15.29
CA LEU A 5 22.09 61.14 15.22
C LEU A 5 22.51 59.90 16.01
N ALA A 6 21.82 59.60 17.11
CA ALA A 6 22.02 58.38 17.88
C ALA A 6 21.17 57.23 17.32
N LEU A 7 21.83 56.20 16.79
CA LEU A 7 21.23 54.93 16.42
C LEU A 7 21.02 54.08 17.69
N GLY A 8 19.76 53.86 18.07
CA GLY A 8 19.40 52.94 19.15
C GLY A 8 19.45 51.48 18.67
N CYS A 9 20.40 50.70 19.19
CA CYS A 9 20.42 49.24 19.03
C CYS A 9 19.30 48.60 19.89
N GLY A 10 18.26 48.08 19.24
CA GLY A 10 17.29 47.18 19.87
C GLY A 10 17.94 45.85 20.22
N LYS A 11 17.78 45.39 21.47
CA LYS A 11 18.22 44.05 21.91
C LYS A 11 17.43 42.96 21.16
N PRO A 12 18.07 41.85 20.74
CA PRO A 12 17.36 40.72 20.16
C PRO A 12 16.51 40.04 21.23
N ALA A 13 15.23 39.79 20.90
CA ALA A 13 14.34 38.98 21.73
C ALA A 13 14.91 37.56 21.86
N LYS A 14 14.92 37.03 23.09
CA LYS A 14 15.30 35.63 23.33
C LYS A 14 14.29 34.71 22.63
N PRO A 15 14.72 33.70 21.86
CA PRO A 15 13.80 32.72 21.29
C PRO A 15 13.11 31.98 22.45
N GLU A 16 11.78 31.90 22.38
CA GLU A 16 11.00 31.12 23.33
C GLU A 16 11.41 29.64 23.29
N PRO A 17 11.40 28.93 24.44
CA PRO A 17 11.67 27.50 24.45
C PRO A 17 10.62 26.77 23.61
N ILE A 18 11.06 26.06 22.58
CA ILE A 18 10.21 25.15 21.81
C ILE A 18 9.71 24.09 22.79
N LYS A 19 8.41 24.11 23.10
CA LYS A 19 7.77 23.06 23.90
C LYS A 19 8.02 21.72 23.20
N PRO A 20 8.52 20.68 23.90
CA PRO A 20 8.67 19.37 23.29
C PRO A 20 7.32 18.90 22.77
N ALA A 21 7.30 18.46 21.52
CA ALA A 21 6.10 17.87 20.92
C ALA A 21 5.61 16.73 21.82
N PRO A 22 4.28 16.56 21.98
CA PRO A 22 3.74 15.44 22.74
C PRO A 22 4.32 14.13 22.20
N PRO A 23 4.66 13.16 23.07
CA PRO A 23 5.20 11.88 22.62
C PRO A 23 4.21 11.28 21.62
N LYS A 24 4.73 10.87 20.44
CA LYS A 24 3.96 10.09 19.48
C LYS A 24 3.32 8.93 20.23
N ALA A 25 2.00 8.76 20.09
CA ALA A 25 1.29 7.64 20.69
C ALA A 25 2.06 6.35 20.38
N ALA A 26 2.30 5.54 21.41
CA ALA A 26 3.04 4.29 21.24
C ALA A 26 2.34 3.43 20.20
N VAL A 27 3.11 2.87 19.26
CA VAL A 27 2.57 1.93 18.27
C VAL A 27 1.99 0.74 19.04
N PRO A 28 0.75 0.27 18.72
CA PRO A 28 0.16 -0.88 19.39
C PRO A 28 1.10 -2.08 19.36
N VAL A 29 1.19 -2.80 20.48
CA VAL A 29 1.98 -4.03 20.56
C VAL A 29 1.24 -5.15 19.84
N SER A 30 1.97 -5.94 19.04
CA SER A 30 1.39 -7.10 18.37
C SER A 30 1.13 -8.21 19.38
N THR A 31 -0.15 -8.49 19.65
CA THR A 31 -0.58 -9.64 20.47
C THR A 31 -1.31 -10.67 19.61
N PRO A 32 -1.41 -11.94 20.05
CA PRO A 32 -2.21 -12.96 19.35
C PRO A 32 -3.67 -12.54 19.14
N GLU A 33 -4.30 -11.91 20.12
CA GLU A 33 -5.70 -11.45 20.03
C GLU A 33 -5.85 -10.37 18.95
N ARG A 34 -4.88 -9.45 18.85
CA ARG A 34 -4.87 -8.43 17.81
C ARG A 34 -4.59 -9.01 16.42
N ALA A 35 -3.75 -10.05 16.34
CA ALA A 35 -3.52 -10.77 15.10
C ALA A 35 -4.78 -11.48 14.61
N GLU A 36 -5.52 -12.15 15.51
CA GLU A 36 -6.81 -12.78 15.18
C GLU A 36 -7.89 -11.75 14.85
N ALA A 37 -7.93 -10.60 15.53
CA ALA A 37 -8.86 -9.52 15.20
C ALA A 37 -8.59 -8.91 13.81
N ALA A 38 -7.31 -8.70 13.46
CA ALA A 38 -6.93 -8.23 12.13
C ALA A 38 -7.29 -9.26 11.04
N LYS A 39 -7.01 -10.54 11.30
CA LYS A 39 -7.42 -11.65 10.43
C LYS A 39 -8.93 -11.65 10.21
N ALA A 40 -9.71 -11.64 11.28
CA ALA A 40 -11.17 -11.68 11.21
C ALA A 40 -11.72 -10.47 10.44
N LEU A 41 -11.14 -9.27 10.62
CA LEU A 41 -11.52 -8.09 9.85
C LEU A 41 -11.21 -8.25 8.36
N PHE A 42 -10.05 -8.81 8.00
CA PHE A 42 -9.70 -9.09 6.61
C PHE A 42 -10.65 -10.12 5.97
N GLU A 43 -10.88 -11.24 6.66
CA GLU A 43 -11.76 -12.32 6.18
C GLU A 43 -13.19 -11.83 6.02
N LYS A 44 -13.69 -11.03 6.96
CA LYS A 44 -15.01 -10.40 6.87
C LYS A 44 -15.11 -9.43 5.69
N ALA A 45 -14.07 -8.61 5.47
CA ALA A 45 -14.02 -7.72 4.30
C ALA A 45 -14.11 -8.50 2.98
N ALA A 46 -13.39 -9.62 2.90
CA ALA A 46 -13.43 -10.48 1.72
C ALA A 46 -14.80 -11.16 1.55
N ALA A 47 -15.31 -11.81 2.59
CA ALA A 47 -16.52 -12.62 2.51
C ALA A 47 -17.81 -11.80 2.32
N GLU A 48 -17.94 -10.65 2.99
CA GLU A 48 -19.17 -9.85 2.94
C GLU A 48 -19.21 -8.85 1.79
N PHE A 49 -18.03 -8.46 1.25
CA PHE A 49 -17.94 -7.34 0.31
C PHE A 49 -17.17 -7.68 -0.96
N HIS A 50 -15.90 -8.05 -0.86
CA HIS A 50 -15.02 -8.16 -2.03
C HIS A 50 -15.34 -9.40 -2.89
N ASN A 51 -15.58 -10.57 -2.29
CA ASN A 51 -15.92 -11.76 -3.08
C ASN A 51 -17.30 -11.61 -3.75
N PRO A 52 -18.36 -11.14 -3.06
CA PRO A 52 -19.65 -10.89 -3.70
C PRO A 52 -19.64 -9.82 -4.79
N SER A 53 -18.66 -8.89 -4.83
CA SER A 53 -18.60 -7.86 -5.87
C SER A 53 -18.25 -8.40 -7.25
N ALA A 54 -17.67 -9.60 -7.33
CA ALA A 54 -17.34 -10.26 -8.58
C ALA A 54 -18.59 -10.59 -9.42
N ASP A 55 -19.67 -11.02 -8.76
CA ASP A 55 -20.93 -11.42 -9.40
C ASP A 55 -21.97 -10.27 -9.46
N ALA A 56 -21.74 -9.20 -8.70
CA ALA A 56 -22.62 -8.05 -8.66
C ALA A 56 -22.41 -7.11 -9.85
N THR A 57 -23.43 -6.31 -10.17
CA THR A 57 -23.37 -5.26 -11.19
C THR A 57 -24.00 -3.96 -10.68
N GLY A 58 -23.78 -2.86 -11.41
CA GLY A 58 -24.40 -1.56 -11.13
C GLY A 58 -24.14 -1.05 -9.70
N GLU A 59 -25.18 -0.45 -9.11
CA GLU A 59 -25.10 0.14 -7.77
C GLU A 59 -24.71 -0.86 -6.68
N GLN A 60 -25.15 -2.12 -6.80
CA GLN A 60 -24.80 -3.16 -5.82
C GLN A 60 -23.30 -3.45 -5.85
N LYS A 61 -22.69 -3.55 -7.03
CA LYS A 61 -21.24 -3.72 -7.16
C LYS A 61 -20.50 -2.54 -6.52
N THR A 62 -20.94 -1.31 -6.79
CA THR A 62 -20.35 -0.10 -6.19
C THR A 62 -20.39 -0.16 -4.67
N LYS A 63 -21.55 -0.46 -4.06
CA LYS A 63 -21.70 -0.58 -2.60
C LYS A 63 -20.79 -1.64 -1.99
N LEU A 64 -20.67 -2.79 -2.65
CA LEU A 64 -19.80 -3.87 -2.20
C LEU A 64 -18.33 -3.45 -2.25
N LEU A 65 -17.87 -2.86 -3.36
CA LEU A 65 -16.49 -2.39 -3.50
C LEU A 65 -16.15 -1.28 -2.50
N GLU A 66 -17.07 -0.34 -2.25
CA GLU A 66 -16.90 0.69 -1.21
C GLU A 66 -16.81 0.08 0.19
N GLY A 67 -17.65 -0.90 0.49
CA GLY A 67 -17.60 -1.65 1.74
C GLY A 67 -16.27 -2.37 1.93
N ALA A 68 -15.79 -3.07 0.91
CA ALA A 68 -14.48 -3.74 0.92
C ALA A 68 -13.35 -2.74 1.15
N ALA A 69 -13.31 -1.64 0.38
CA ALA A 69 -12.29 -0.60 0.50
C ALA A 69 -12.26 -0.02 1.92
N LYS A 70 -13.43 0.27 2.50
CA LYS A 70 -13.54 0.79 3.87
C LYS A 70 -12.96 -0.17 4.90
N ARG A 71 -13.25 -1.48 4.80
CA ARG A 71 -12.76 -2.47 5.77
C ARG A 71 -11.26 -2.73 5.64
N TYR A 72 -10.72 -2.77 4.43
CA TYR A 72 -9.27 -2.89 4.25
C TYR A 72 -8.53 -1.64 4.75
N ALA A 73 -9.06 -0.44 4.48
CA ALA A 73 -8.51 0.80 5.04
C ALA A 73 -8.57 0.83 6.57
N GLN A 74 -9.68 0.35 7.16
CA GLN A 74 -9.81 0.21 8.60
C GLN A 74 -8.74 -0.73 9.18
N LEU A 75 -8.48 -1.88 8.54
CA LEU A 75 -7.45 -2.81 8.99
C LEU A 75 -6.07 -2.17 9.03
N LEU A 76 -5.73 -1.39 8.00
CA LEU A 76 -4.45 -0.67 7.91
C LEU A 76 -4.29 0.39 9.00
N GLN A 77 -5.40 1.00 9.42
CA GLN A 77 -5.42 2.03 10.46
C GLN A 77 -5.40 1.43 11.88
N ASP A 78 -6.24 0.43 12.12
CA ASP A 78 -6.51 -0.09 13.46
C ASP A 78 -5.48 -1.13 13.91
N TYR A 79 -4.80 -1.79 12.95
CA TYR A 79 -3.83 -2.86 13.21
C TYR A 79 -2.47 -2.67 12.49
N PRO A 80 -1.85 -1.47 12.54
CA PRO A 80 -0.65 -1.16 11.76
C PRO A 80 0.57 -2.02 12.12
N GLU A 81 0.56 -2.67 13.28
CA GLU A 81 1.58 -3.61 13.74
C GLU A 81 1.44 -5.01 13.10
N GLN A 82 0.25 -5.36 12.60
CA GLN A 82 -0.04 -6.67 11.99
C GLN A 82 0.41 -6.71 10.53
N LYS A 83 1.73 -6.71 10.31
CA LYS A 83 2.35 -6.51 8.98
C LYS A 83 1.86 -7.48 7.91
N ARG A 84 1.66 -8.76 8.25
CA ARG A 84 1.14 -9.77 7.32
C ARG A 84 -0.26 -9.39 6.82
N TRP A 85 -1.17 -9.06 7.73
CA TRP A 85 -2.54 -8.70 7.39
C TRP A 85 -2.62 -7.34 6.71
N CYS A 86 -1.79 -6.38 7.10
CA CYS A 86 -1.71 -5.09 6.44
C CYS A 86 -1.23 -5.20 4.99
N ALA A 87 -0.21 -6.03 4.71
CA ALA A 87 0.25 -6.25 3.33
C ALA A 87 -0.86 -6.83 2.45
N GLN A 88 -1.59 -7.83 2.96
CA GLN A 88 -2.75 -8.42 2.29
C GLN A 88 -3.87 -7.41 2.08
N ALA A 89 -4.25 -6.66 3.11
CA ALA A 89 -5.30 -5.65 3.04
C ALA A 89 -4.95 -4.54 2.04
N LEU A 90 -3.69 -4.09 2.00
CA LEU A 90 -3.26 -3.06 1.07
C LEU A 90 -3.27 -3.56 -0.39
N ARG A 91 -2.84 -4.80 -0.63
CA ARG A 91 -2.94 -5.42 -1.96
C ARG A 91 -4.41 -5.60 -2.38
N SER A 92 -5.28 -6.06 -1.48
CA SER A 92 -6.70 -6.20 -1.78
C SER A 92 -7.38 -4.85 -2.00
N LEU A 93 -7.01 -3.82 -1.25
CA LEU A 93 -7.48 -2.45 -1.46
C LEU A 93 -7.07 -1.94 -2.85
N ALA A 94 -5.85 -2.24 -3.31
CA ALA A 94 -5.42 -1.93 -4.67
C ALA A 94 -6.29 -2.63 -5.72
N GLY A 95 -6.61 -3.92 -5.52
CA GLY A 95 -7.53 -4.69 -6.37
C GLY A 95 -8.92 -4.05 -6.45
N VAL A 96 -9.48 -3.67 -5.31
CA VAL A 96 -10.77 -2.96 -5.24
C VAL A 96 -10.72 -1.65 -6.03
N ARG A 97 -9.64 -0.86 -5.93
CA ARG A 97 -9.49 0.36 -6.74
C ARG A 97 -9.40 0.07 -8.23
N ALA A 98 -8.71 -0.99 -8.62
CA ALA A 98 -8.64 -1.43 -10.01
C ALA A 98 -10.03 -1.82 -10.54
N GLU A 99 -10.82 -2.56 -9.77
CA GLU A 99 -12.20 -2.92 -10.13
C GLU A 99 -13.15 -1.73 -10.22
N GLN A 100 -12.85 -0.65 -9.50
CA GLN A 100 -13.55 0.64 -9.59
C GLN A 100 -13.09 1.50 -10.78
N GLY A 101 -12.11 1.02 -11.57
CA GLY A 101 -11.51 1.77 -12.67
C GLY A 101 -10.50 2.84 -12.24
N ASP A 102 -10.16 2.93 -10.94
CA ASP A 102 -9.15 3.85 -10.44
C ASP A 102 -7.76 3.20 -10.51
N THR A 103 -7.25 3.09 -11.74
CA THR A 103 -5.93 2.54 -12.04
C THR A 103 -4.82 3.29 -11.30
N THR A 104 -4.94 4.61 -11.15
CA THR A 104 -3.92 5.43 -10.49
C THR A 104 -3.82 5.08 -9.00
N ALA A 105 -4.94 5.01 -8.29
CA ALA A 105 -4.94 4.61 -6.88
C ALA A 105 -4.52 3.15 -6.71
N ALA A 106 -4.95 2.25 -7.61
CA ALA A 106 -4.55 0.85 -7.58
C ALA A 106 -3.03 0.69 -7.65
N LEU A 107 -2.38 1.29 -8.64
CA LEU A 107 -0.91 1.22 -8.81
C LEU A 107 -0.19 1.81 -7.60
N LYS A 108 -0.67 2.95 -7.08
CA LYS A 108 -0.11 3.55 -5.86
C LYS A 108 -0.16 2.58 -4.67
N HIS A 109 -1.27 1.87 -4.48
CA HIS A 109 -1.40 0.89 -3.40
C HIS A 109 -0.53 -0.36 -3.64
N TYR A 110 -0.44 -0.85 -4.88
CA TYR A 110 0.44 -1.97 -5.22
C TYR A 110 1.92 -1.64 -4.96
N ASP A 111 2.41 -0.47 -5.36
CA ASP A 111 3.80 -0.05 -5.08
C ASP A 111 4.05 0.15 -3.58
N ARG A 112 3.05 0.62 -2.84
CA ARG A 112 3.15 0.73 -1.38
C ARG A 112 3.29 -0.63 -0.69
N VAL A 113 2.74 -1.72 -1.25
CA VAL A 113 2.98 -3.07 -0.68
C VAL A 113 4.48 -3.38 -0.67
N ALA A 114 5.19 -3.07 -1.76
CA ALA A 114 6.63 -3.28 -1.88
C ALA A 114 7.46 -2.36 -0.98
N THR A 115 6.97 -1.14 -0.74
CA THR A 115 7.66 -0.13 0.06
C THR A 115 7.45 -0.34 1.56
N ASP A 116 6.20 -0.47 1.99
CA ASP A 116 5.79 -0.50 3.40
C ASP A 116 5.95 -1.92 4.00
N PHE A 117 5.86 -2.97 3.17
CA PHE A 117 5.85 -4.37 3.58
C PHE A 117 6.84 -5.21 2.77
N SER A 118 8.03 -4.66 2.53
CA SER A 118 9.07 -5.28 1.70
C SER A 118 9.45 -6.71 2.14
N ASN A 119 9.31 -7.06 3.42
CA ASN A 119 9.58 -8.40 3.93
C ASN A 119 8.43 -9.41 3.70
N GLN A 120 7.25 -8.97 3.28
CA GLN A 120 6.12 -9.84 2.91
C GLN A 120 6.23 -10.23 1.42
N GLU A 121 7.28 -10.97 1.08
CA GLU A 121 7.69 -11.23 -0.30
C GLU A 121 6.57 -11.76 -1.20
N PHE A 122 5.71 -12.64 -0.70
CA PHE A 122 4.58 -13.15 -1.48
C PHE A 122 3.58 -12.05 -1.85
N GLU A 123 3.25 -11.16 -0.92
CA GLU A 123 2.32 -10.05 -1.19
C GLU A 123 2.95 -9.02 -2.14
N VAL A 124 4.26 -8.77 -2.03
CA VAL A 124 4.99 -7.92 -2.98
C VAL A 124 4.94 -8.51 -4.39
N LEU A 125 5.23 -9.80 -4.52
CA LEU A 125 5.19 -10.52 -5.80
C LEU A 125 3.79 -10.44 -6.43
N GLN A 126 2.75 -10.71 -5.64
CA GLN A 126 1.36 -10.66 -6.09
C GLN A 126 0.92 -9.24 -6.45
N ALA A 127 1.33 -8.23 -5.68
CA ALA A 127 1.01 -6.83 -5.93
C ALA A 127 1.63 -6.34 -7.25
N TRP A 128 2.92 -6.61 -7.48
CA TRP A 128 3.56 -6.24 -8.74
C TRP A 128 2.99 -7.01 -9.93
N LYS A 129 2.62 -8.29 -9.75
CA LYS A 129 1.96 -9.05 -10.82
C LYS A 129 0.62 -8.43 -11.18
N ALA A 130 -0.21 -8.13 -10.19
CA ALA A 130 -1.53 -7.53 -10.41
C ALA A 130 -1.44 -6.14 -11.05
N ALA A 131 -0.46 -5.32 -10.64
CA ALA A 131 -0.17 -4.04 -11.29
C ALA A 131 0.24 -4.21 -12.76
N ALA A 132 1.12 -5.18 -13.03
CA ALA A 132 1.57 -5.48 -14.39
C ALA A 132 0.42 -5.95 -15.28
N ASP A 133 -0.40 -6.88 -14.78
CA ASP A 133 -1.56 -7.41 -15.53
C ASP A 133 -2.59 -6.31 -15.80
N LEU A 134 -2.90 -5.46 -14.79
CA LEU A 134 -3.80 -4.32 -14.95
C LEU A 134 -3.35 -3.38 -16.06
N LEU A 135 -2.07 -3.04 -16.09
CA LEU A 135 -1.48 -2.19 -17.13
C LEU A 135 -1.45 -2.88 -18.49
N TRP A 136 -1.18 -4.19 -18.50
CA TRP A 136 -1.14 -4.98 -19.72
C TRP A 136 -2.51 -5.03 -20.39
N ASP A 137 -3.56 -5.27 -19.61
CA ASP A 137 -4.95 -5.31 -20.08
C ASP A 137 -5.44 -3.93 -20.53
N ALA A 138 -4.90 -2.85 -19.95
CA ALA A 138 -5.12 -1.47 -20.38
C ALA A 138 -4.25 -1.04 -21.60
N GLU A 139 -3.57 -1.99 -22.25
CA GLU A 139 -2.64 -1.77 -23.37
C GLU A 139 -1.41 -0.89 -23.06
N GLN A 140 -1.16 -0.58 -21.78
CA GLN A 140 0.00 0.17 -21.28
C GLN A 140 1.21 -0.78 -21.10
N LYS A 141 1.63 -1.41 -22.20
CA LYS A 141 2.60 -2.51 -22.18
C LYS A 141 3.99 -2.09 -21.68
N THR A 142 4.41 -0.85 -21.94
CA THR A 142 5.72 -0.36 -21.50
C THR A 142 5.80 -0.32 -19.97
N GLU A 143 4.77 0.24 -19.34
CA GLU A 143 4.62 0.34 -17.89
C GLU A 143 4.40 -1.05 -17.27
N ALA A 144 3.61 -1.91 -17.91
CA ALA A 144 3.42 -3.30 -17.48
C ALA A 144 4.75 -4.06 -17.43
N LYS A 145 5.58 -3.95 -18.48
CA LYS A 145 6.91 -4.57 -18.54
C LYS A 145 7.82 -4.06 -17.43
N ALA A 146 7.71 -2.81 -17.03
CA ALA A 146 8.48 -2.28 -15.89
C ALA A 146 8.15 -3.04 -14.59
N TYR A 147 6.88 -3.36 -14.34
CA TYR A 147 6.50 -4.17 -13.17
C TYR A 147 6.94 -5.63 -13.29
N TYR A 148 6.79 -6.27 -14.45
CA TYR A 148 7.34 -7.62 -14.64
C TYR A 148 8.87 -7.64 -14.48
N GLN A 149 9.58 -6.60 -14.90
CA GLN A 149 11.01 -6.47 -14.69
C GLN A 149 11.36 -6.33 -13.20
N LYS A 150 10.57 -5.62 -12.39
CA LYS A 150 10.74 -5.59 -10.92
C LYS A 150 10.68 -7.02 -10.34
N ILE A 151 9.73 -7.84 -10.80
CA ILE A 151 9.59 -9.24 -10.38
C ILE A 151 10.83 -10.06 -10.76
N VAL A 152 11.23 -10.01 -12.04
CA VAL A 152 12.40 -10.76 -12.52
C VAL A 152 13.65 -10.35 -11.75
N THR A 153 13.89 -9.05 -11.59
CA THR A 153 15.08 -8.53 -10.91
C THR A 153 15.17 -8.99 -9.45
N ARG A 154 14.05 -9.02 -8.73
CA ARG A 154 14.04 -9.34 -7.29
C ARG A 154 13.99 -10.84 -7.00
N PHE A 155 13.28 -11.61 -7.82
CA PHE A 155 12.96 -13.00 -7.53
C PHE A 155 13.70 -14.00 -8.42
N ASP A 156 14.46 -13.57 -9.44
CA ASP A 156 15.31 -14.47 -10.23
C ASP A 156 16.60 -14.84 -9.50
N ARG A 157 16.46 -15.67 -8.47
CA ARG A 157 17.56 -16.18 -7.65
C ARG A 157 17.43 -17.68 -7.44
N LYS A 158 18.56 -18.34 -7.15
CA LYS A 158 18.68 -19.80 -7.05
C LYS A 158 17.67 -20.42 -6.08
N GLU A 159 17.44 -19.75 -4.95
CA GLU A 159 16.52 -20.20 -3.90
C GLU A 159 15.31 -19.28 -3.83
N ILE A 160 14.19 -19.77 -4.36
CA ILE A 160 12.87 -19.17 -4.21
C ILE A 160 11.82 -20.24 -3.91
N PRO A 161 10.78 -19.91 -3.12
CA PRO A 161 9.64 -20.79 -2.93
C PRO A 161 9.06 -21.27 -4.28
N PRO A 162 8.69 -22.56 -4.43
CA PRO A 162 8.14 -23.09 -5.67
C PRO A 162 6.95 -22.30 -6.22
N VAL A 163 6.08 -21.80 -5.33
CA VAL A 163 4.92 -20.99 -5.70
C VAL A 163 5.31 -19.67 -6.40
N TYR A 164 6.51 -19.14 -6.17
CA TYR A 164 6.97 -17.90 -6.82
C TYR A 164 7.42 -18.16 -8.26
N LYS A 165 7.87 -19.38 -8.58
CA LYS A 165 8.39 -19.73 -9.91
C LYS A 165 7.35 -19.56 -11.01
N ILE A 166 6.08 -19.82 -10.71
CA ILE A 166 4.98 -19.66 -11.66
C ILE A 166 4.89 -18.20 -12.12
N ILE A 167 4.81 -17.27 -11.18
CA ILE A 167 4.72 -15.83 -11.45
C ILE A 167 6.01 -15.32 -12.11
N LEU A 168 7.17 -15.76 -11.62
CA LEU A 168 8.47 -15.38 -12.18
C LEU A 168 8.59 -15.79 -13.66
N ASN A 169 8.21 -17.03 -14.00
CA ASN A 169 8.32 -17.53 -15.36
C ASN A 169 7.39 -16.79 -16.33
N VAL A 170 6.17 -16.45 -15.90
CA VAL A 170 5.27 -15.59 -16.68
C VAL A 170 5.88 -14.20 -16.87
N SER A 171 6.43 -13.62 -15.81
CA SER A 171 7.07 -12.29 -15.87
C SER A 171 8.25 -12.27 -16.83
N LYS A 172 9.10 -13.31 -16.82
CA LYS A 172 10.23 -13.45 -17.77
C LYS A 172 9.79 -13.51 -19.23
N LYS A 173 8.62 -14.09 -19.53
CA LYS A 173 8.05 -14.11 -20.89
C LYS A 173 7.56 -12.72 -21.27
N ARG A 174 6.74 -12.10 -20.42
CA ARG A 174 6.15 -10.77 -20.64
C ARG A 174 7.16 -9.64 -20.84
N VAL A 175 8.35 -9.75 -20.22
CA VAL A 175 9.46 -8.80 -20.45
C VAL A 175 10.01 -8.90 -21.88
N LYS A 176 9.94 -10.08 -22.51
CA LYS A 176 10.51 -10.37 -23.84
C LYS A 176 9.52 -10.20 -24.99
N ASP A 177 8.22 -10.44 -24.73
CA ASP A 177 7.11 -10.06 -25.61
C ASP A 177 7.17 -8.56 -25.93
#